data_AF-A0A8T5TVA6-F1
#
_entry.id   AF-A0A8T5TVA6-F1
#
_cell.length_a   1.000
_cell.length_b   1.000
_cell.length_c   1.000
_cell.angle_alpha   90.00
_cell.angle_beta   90.00
_cell.angle_gamma   90.00
#
_symmetry.space_group_name_H-M   'P 1'
#
loop_
_entity.id
_entity.type
_entity.pdbx_description
1 polymer ?
#
loop_
_entity_poly.entity_id
_entity_poly.type
_entity_poly.pdbx_seq_one_letter_code
_entity_poly.pdbx_strand_id
1 'polypeptide(L)'
;MNSKNLKHNYYEGDIFFIRKEQKIEGMQFTVARMNKLQLKGIVKCVDLTVAAYPIPRNLRERLENILLPRFYEIKDILDTDKSLPDNLGIELSKLNQEDVLYGLDSTSIQKLLRERGHKPEELKSLVSNINFI
;
A
#
# COMPACT_ATOMS: atom_id res chain seq x y z
N MET A 1 6.26 16.72 16.38
CA MET A 1 6.32 15.94 15.12
C MET A 1 6.01 16.87 13.98
N ASN A 2 6.96 17.08 13.07
CA ASN A 2 6.72 17.86 11.85
C ASN A 2 6.14 16.89 10.82
N SER A 3 4.85 16.55 10.97
CA SER A 3 4.04 15.85 9.97
C SER A 3 3.88 16.78 8.76
N LYS A 4 4.98 16.96 8.02
CA LYS A 4 5.06 17.76 6.80
C LYS A 4 3.90 17.35 5.90
N ASN A 5 2.96 18.28 5.70
CA ASN A 5 1.74 18.18 4.90
C ASN A 5 1.68 17.00 3.94
N LEU A 6 1.23 15.84 4.43
CA LEU A 6 0.83 14.73 3.58
C LEU A 6 -0.40 15.18 2.78
N LYS A 7 -0.34 15.07 1.45
CA LYS A 7 -1.40 15.52 0.54
C LYS A 7 -2.52 14.50 0.42
N HIS A 8 -2.20 13.21 0.54
CA HIS A 8 -3.17 12.13 0.32
C HIS A 8 -3.52 11.39 1.61
N ASN A 9 -2.58 11.30 2.54
CA ASN A 9 -2.78 10.67 3.84
C ASN A 9 -2.79 11.68 4.98
N TYR A 10 -3.22 11.25 6.16
CA TYR A 10 -2.87 11.85 7.44
C TYR A 10 -2.44 10.75 8.40
N TYR A 11 -1.62 11.10 9.39
CA TYR A 11 -1.06 10.14 10.34
C TYR A 11 -1.57 10.42 11.75
N GLU A 12 -2.20 9.44 12.37
CA GLU A 12 -2.80 9.54 13.70
C GLU A 12 -2.79 8.17 14.38
N GLY A 13 -2.38 8.09 15.65
CA GLY A 13 -2.47 6.85 16.45
C GLY A 13 -1.76 5.64 15.82
N ASP A 14 -0.58 5.86 15.24
CA ASP A 14 0.21 4.86 14.51
C ASP A 14 -0.44 4.32 13.23
N ILE A 15 -1.41 5.05 12.68
CA ILE A 15 -2.16 4.68 11.48
C ILE A 15 -2.03 5.78 10.42
N PHE A 16 -1.75 5.38 9.19
CA PHE A 16 -1.91 6.24 8.01
C PHE A 16 -3.33 6.11 7.47
N PHE A 17 -4.12 7.14 7.66
CA PHE A 17 -5.47 7.24 7.16
C PHE A 17 -5.53 7.97 5.82
N ILE A 18 -6.54 7.66 5.01
CA ILE A 18 -6.84 8.34 3.77
C ILE A 18 -7.60 9.62 4.08
N ARG A 19 -7.16 10.74 3.52
CA ARG A 19 -7.91 11.99 3.63
C ARG A 19 -9.30 11.86 3.01
N LYS A 20 -10.30 12.51 3.59
CA LYS A 20 -11.71 12.35 3.20
C LYS A 20 -11.94 12.68 1.71
N GLU A 21 -11.28 13.72 1.21
CA GLU A 21 -11.31 14.16 -0.19
C GLU A 21 -10.68 13.15 -1.18
N GLN A 22 -9.92 12.17 -0.68
CA GLN A 22 -9.32 11.10 -1.48
C GLN A 22 -10.11 9.78 -1.39
N LYS A 23 -11.18 9.72 -0.58
CA LYS A 23 -12.00 8.52 -0.44
C LYS A 23 -13.00 8.42 -1.59
N ILE A 24 -13.15 7.21 -2.12
CA ILE A 24 -14.17 6.85 -3.10
C ILE A 24 -15.51 6.75 -2.36
N GLU A 25 -16.52 7.50 -2.80
CA GLU A 25 -17.86 7.46 -2.21
C GLU A 25 -18.49 6.06 -2.32
N GLY A 26 -19.13 5.61 -1.24
CA GLY A 26 -19.75 4.28 -1.16
C GLY A 26 -18.78 3.10 -1.02
N MET A 27 -17.46 3.34 -1.01
CA MET A 27 -16.45 2.30 -0.86
C MET A 27 -16.23 1.93 0.62
N GLN A 28 -16.02 0.64 0.91
CA GLN A 28 -15.63 0.17 2.23
C GLN A 28 -14.13 0.40 2.48
N PHE A 29 -13.81 0.84 3.70
CA PHE A 29 -12.44 1.10 4.16
C PHE A 29 -12.18 0.39 5.49
N THR A 30 -10.97 -0.10 5.69
CA THR A 30 -10.53 -0.74 6.94
C THR A 30 -9.06 -0.46 7.18
N VAL A 31 -8.60 -0.70 8.41
CA VAL A 31 -7.19 -0.53 8.79
C VAL A 31 -6.49 -1.89 8.82
N ALA A 32 -5.48 -2.04 7.97
CA ALA A 32 -4.59 -3.19 7.99
C ALA A 32 -3.33 -2.88 8.82
N ARG A 33 -3.00 -3.75 9.78
CA ARG A 33 -1.78 -3.63 10.59
C ARG A 33 -0.67 -4.47 9.98
N MET A 34 0.50 -3.87 9.82
CA MET A 34 1.65 -4.53 9.21
C MET A 34 2.95 -3.85 9.64
N ASN A 35 4.03 -4.63 9.63
CA ASN A 35 5.33 -4.08 9.98
C ASN A 35 5.94 -3.24 8.84
N LYS A 36 6.97 -2.44 9.15
CA LYS A 36 7.64 -1.58 8.16
C LYS A 36 8.16 -2.33 6.93
N LEU A 37 8.70 -3.54 7.11
CA LEU A 37 9.22 -4.35 6.00
C LEU A 37 8.09 -4.81 5.07
N GLN A 38 6.95 -5.20 5.65
CA GLN A 38 5.75 -5.58 4.91
C GLN A 38 5.18 -4.38 4.14
N LEU A 39 5.07 -3.22 4.79
CA LEU A 39 4.65 -1.97 4.13
C LEU A 39 5.51 -1.63 2.93
N LYS A 40 6.84 -1.66 3.10
CA LYS A 40 7.79 -1.44 2.00
C LYS A 40 7.60 -2.46 0.87
N GLY A 41 7.31 -3.71 1.21
CA GLY A 41 6.98 -4.76 0.25
C GLY A 41 5.71 -4.46 -0.55
N ILE A 42 4.65 -4.01 0.12
CA ILE A 42 3.38 -3.61 -0.53
C ILE A 42 3.58 -2.40 -1.46
N VAL A 43 4.27 -1.36 -0.98
CA VAL A 43 4.62 -0.19 -1.81
C VAL A 43 5.39 -0.63 -3.06
N LYS A 44 6.38 -1.52 -2.87
CA LYS A 44 7.19 -2.03 -3.98
C LYS A 44 6.39 -2.90 -4.94
N CYS A 45 5.46 -3.70 -4.44
CA CYS A 45 4.57 -4.50 -5.27
C CYS A 45 3.74 -3.60 -6.21
N VAL A 46 3.16 -2.53 -5.69
CA VAL A 46 2.37 -1.59 -6.49
C VAL A 46 3.23 -0.91 -7.56
N ASP A 47 4.42 -0.44 -7.19
CA ASP A 47 5.38 0.17 -8.12
C ASP A 47 5.77 -0.79 -9.26
N LEU A 48 6.07 -2.05 -8.93
CA LEU A 48 6.34 -3.09 -9.95
C LEU A 48 5.14 -3.37 -10.84
N THR A 49 3.93 -3.35 -10.26
CA THR A 49 2.70 -3.59 -11.01
C THR A 49 2.47 -2.51 -12.04
N VAL A 50 2.62 -1.24 -11.66
CA VAL A 50 2.56 -0.09 -12.58
C VAL A 50 3.58 -0.21 -13.71
N ALA A 51 4.79 -0.66 -13.41
CA ALA A 51 5.84 -0.85 -14.41
C ALA A 51 5.64 -2.10 -15.32
N ALA A 52 4.70 -3.00 -14.97
CA ALA A 52 4.52 -4.26 -15.67
C ALA A 52 3.80 -4.09 -17.03
N TYR A 53 4.11 -5.01 -17.95
CA TYR A 53 3.39 -5.18 -19.21
C TYR A 53 3.15 -6.68 -19.48
N PRO A 54 1.93 -7.09 -19.87
CA PRO A 54 0.71 -6.27 -19.97
C PRO A 54 0.06 -5.98 -18.60
N ILE A 55 -0.63 -4.84 -18.49
CA ILE A 55 -1.49 -4.49 -17.35
C ILE A 55 -2.79 -3.84 -17.86
N PRO A 56 -3.97 -4.17 -17.31
CA PRO A 56 -5.21 -3.49 -17.66
C PRO A 56 -5.11 -1.97 -17.45
N ARG A 57 -5.56 -1.20 -18.45
CA ARG A 57 -5.46 0.28 -18.43
C ARG A 57 -6.13 0.90 -17.21
N ASN A 58 -7.34 0.43 -16.86
CA ASN A 58 -8.08 0.91 -15.69
C ASN A 58 -7.34 0.63 -14.38
N LEU A 59 -6.68 -0.52 -14.25
CA LEU A 59 -5.85 -0.84 -13.10
C LEU A 59 -4.64 0.09 -13.04
N ARG A 60 -3.93 0.26 -14.16
CA ARG A 60 -2.78 1.20 -14.25
C ARG A 60 -3.18 2.60 -13.79
N GLU A 61 -4.27 3.14 -14.30
CA GLU A 61 -4.76 4.48 -13.93
C GLU A 61 -5.10 4.58 -12.43
N ARG A 62 -5.69 3.55 -11.82
CA ARG A 62 -5.94 3.52 -10.37
C ARG A 62 -4.64 3.46 -9.57
N LEU A 63 -3.70 2.62 -9.97
CA LEU A 63 -2.43 2.49 -9.27
C LEU A 63 -1.63 3.80 -9.35
N GLU A 64 -1.48 4.39 -10.54
CA GLU A 64 -0.70 5.60 -10.77
C GLU A 64 -1.29 6.84 -10.09
N ASN A 65 -2.61 7.01 -10.13
CA ASN A 65 -3.25 8.25 -9.68
C ASN A 65 -3.80 8.19 -8.25
N ILE A 66 -4.03 7.00 -7.69
CA ILE A 66 -4.65 6.84 -6.37
C ILE A 66 -3.69 6.16 -5.39
N LEU A 67 -3.21 4.97 -5.72
CA LEU A 67 -2.52 4.12 -4.74
C LEU A 67 -1.04 4.50 -4.57
N LEU A 68 -0.32 4.70 -5.67
CA LEU A 68 1.11 4.99 -5.67
C LEU A 68 1.44 6.33 -4.98
N PRO A 69 0.73 7.46 -5.21
CA PRO A 69 1.02 8.71 -4.52
C PRO A 69 0.89 8.59 -3.00
N ARG A 70 -0.13 7.86 -2.54
CA ARG A 70 -0.35 7.57 -1.11
C ARG A 70 0.76 6.71 -0.53
N PHE A 71 1.17 5.68 -1.25
CA PHE A 71 2.18 4.74 -0.81
C PHE A 71 3.59 5.35 -0.79
N TYR A 72 3.88 6.30 -1.68
CA TYR A 72 5.11 7.08 -1.63
C TYR A 72 5.16 8.04 -0.45
N GLU A 73 4.06 8.72 -0.10
CA GLU A 73 4.00 9.50 1.15
C GLU A 73 4.33 8.65 2.38
N ILE A 74 3.73 7.45 2.47
CA ILE A 74 3.99 6.51 3.57
C ILE A 74 5.44 6.07 3.55
N LYS A 75 5.97 5.64 2.39
CA LYS A 75 7.35 5.19 2.25
C LYS A 75 8.36 6.28 2.64
N ASP A 76 8.15 7.52 2.20
CA ASP A 76 9.04 8.64 2.53
C ASP A 76 9.08 8.88 4.04
N ILE A 77 7.95 8.75 4.73
CA ILE A 77 7.89 8.81 6.19
C ILE A 77 8.60 7.60 6.82
N LEU A 78 8.36 6.38 6.34
CA LEU A 78 9.04 5.16 6.83
C LEU A 78 10.57 5.22 6.68
N ASP A 79 11.06 5.90 5.63
CA ASP A 79 12.48 6.02 5.33
C ASP A 79 13.14 7.16 6.13
N THR A 80 12.38 8.16 6.58
CA THR A 80 12.93 9.36 7.23
C THR A 80 12.71 9.41 8.75
N ASP A 81 11.58 8.90 9.24
CA ASP A 81 11.22 8.98 10.65
C ASP A 81 11.54 7.67 11.39
N LYS A 82 12.69 7.67 12.08
CA LYS A 82 13.15 6.53 12.89
C LYS A 82 12.33 6.32 14.16
N SER A 83 11.50 7.28 14.58
CA SER A 83 10.72 7.19 15.81
C SER A 83 9.42 6.41 15.66
N LEU A 84 9.01 6.12 14.42
CA LEU A 84 7.79 5.34 14.15
C LEU A 84 7.87 3.95 14.78
N PRO A 85 6.75 3.42 15.30
CA PRO A 85 6.69 2.03 15.75
C PRO A 85 6.90 1.07 14.58
N ASP A 86 7.39 -0.13 14.88
CA ASP A 86 7.66 -1.13 13.85
C ASP A 86 6.39 -1.70 13.21
N ASN A 87 5.27 -1.70 13.94
CA ASN A 87 3.96 -2.10 13.45
C ASN A 87 3.07 -0.87 13.26
N LEU A 88 2.59 -0.66 12.05
CA LEU A 88 1.84 0.52 11.64
C LEU A 88 0.52 0.10 10.99
N GLY A 89 -0.51 0.91 11.19
CA GLY A 89 -1.76 0.76 10.47
C GLY A 89 -1.72 1.51 9.15
N ILE A 90 -2.35 0.95 8.12
CA ILE A 90 -2.70 1.67 6.91
C ILE A 90 -4.18 1.48 6.60
N GLU A 91 -4.89 2.57 6.34
CA GLU A 91 -6.25 2.53 5.85
C GLU A 91 -6.24 2.17 4.36
N LEU A 92 -7.00 1.14 4.00
CA LEU A 92 -7.15 0.65 2.64
C LEU A 92 -8.63 0.51 2.31
N SER A 93 -8.96 0.72 1.04
CA SER A 93 -10.26 0.34 0.51
C SER A 93 -10.27 -1.11 0.02
N LYS A 94 -11.48 -1.68 -0.16
CA LYS A 94 -11.63 -3.00 -0.78
C LYS A 94 -11.02 -3.05 -2.17
N LEU A 95 -11.20 -2.00 -2.96
CA LEU A 95 -10.57 -1.86 -4.27
C LEU A 95 -9.04 -1.82 -4.19
N ASN A 96 -8.46 -1.14 -3.18
CA ASN A 96 -7.01 -1.15 -2.99
C ASN A 96 -6.48 -2.55 -2.64
N GLN A 97 -7.24 -3.33 -1.86
CA GLN A 97 -6.88 -4.73 -1.58
C GLN A 97 -6.79 -5.53 -2.87
N GLU A 98 -7.81 -5.45 -3.73
CA GLU A 98 -7.85 -6.15 -5.02
C GLU A 98 -6.70 -5.72 -5.95
N ASP A 99 -6.43 -4.41 -6.02
CA ASP A 99 -5.35 -3.85 -6.84
C ASP A 99 -3.97 -4.32 -6.38
N VAL A 100 -3.74 -4.45 -5.07
CA VAL A 100 -2.49 -4.99 -4.51
C VAL A 100 -2.38 -6.49 -4.75
N LEU A 101 -3.47 -7.23 -4.56
CA LEU A 101 -3.51 -8.68 -4.78
C LEU A 101 -3.22 -9.03 -6.24
N TYR A 102 -3.71 -8.24 -7.20
CA TYR A 102 -3.37 -8.41 -8.62
C TYR A 102 -1.85 -8.44 -8.84
N GLY A 103 -1.13 -7.51 -8.22
CA GLY A 103 0.34 -7.48 -8.29
C GLY A 103 0.98 -8.70 -7.62
N LEU A 104 0.48 -9.06 -6.44
CA LEU A 104 0.98 -10.21 -5.67
C LEU A 104 0.66 -11.56 -6.32
N ASP A 105 -0.31 -11.64 -7.23
CA ASP A 105 -0.65 -12.84 -7.99
C ASP A 105 0.26 -13.05 -9.21
N SER A 106 0.99 -12.03 -9.64
CA SER A 106 1.91 -12.12 -10.77
C SER A 106 3.22 -12.79 -10.37
N THR A 107 3.54 -13.94 -11.00
CA THR A 107 4.78 -14.70 -10.77
C THR A 107 6.04 -13.88 -11.04
N SER A 108 6.02 -13.03 -12.08
CA SER A 108 7.13 -12.12 -12.40
C SER A 108 7.34 -11.08 -11.30
N ILE A 109 6.27 -10.50 -10.77
CA ILE A 109 6.34 -9.51 -9.68
C ILE A 109 6.82 -10.19 -8.39
N GLN A 110 6.29 -11.38 -8.08
CA GLN A 110 6.75 -12.17 -6.92
C GLN A 110 8.26 -12.44 -7.00
N LYS A 111 8.79 -12.82 -8.17
CA LYS A 111 10.23 -13.02 -8.36
C LYS A 111 11.03 -11.75 -8.05
N LEU A 112 10.63 -10.61 -8.60
CA LEU A 112 11.29 -9.31 -8.37
C LEU A 112 11.22 -8.85 -6.91
N LEU A 113 10.13 -9.17 -6.20
CA LEU A 113 10.00 -8.91 -4.78
C LEU A 113 10.96 -9.77 -3.95
N ARG A 114 11.09 -11.07 -4.27
CA ARG A 114 12.05 -11.97 -3.61
C ARG A 114 13.49 -11.52 -3.79
N GLU A 115 13.86 -11.08 -5.00
CA GLU A 115 15.19 -10.51 -5.30
C GLU A 115 15.52 -9.27 -4.45
N ARG A 116 14.49 -8.60 -3.91
CA ARG A 116 14.62 -7.43 -3.03
C ARG A 116 14.47 -7.76 -1.53
N GLY A 117 14.44 -9.06 -1.17
CA GLY A 117 14.36 -9.52 0.21
C GLY A 117 12.94 -9.49 0.81
N HIS A 118 11.90 -9.35 -0.02
CA HIS A 118 10.52 -9.49 0.44
C HIS A 118 10.03 -10.94 0.27
N LYS A 119 8.97 -11.29 1.03
CA LYS A 119 8.32 -12.60 0.98
C LYS A 119 6.90 -12.45 0.42
N PRO A 120 6.69 -12.61 -0.90
CA PRO A 120 5.40 -12.32 -1.52
C PRO A 120 4.25 -13.14 -0.97
N GLU A 121 4.49 -14.36 -0.52
CA GLU A 121 3.49 -15.27 0.04
C GLU A 121 2.96 -14.74 1.37
N GLU A 122 3.86 -14.23 2.23
CA GLU A 122 3.48 -13.58 3.48
C GLU A 122 2.71 -12.29 3.22
N LEU A 123 3.16 -11.48 2.23
CA LEU A 123 2.44 -10.26 1.83
C LEU A 123 1.05 -10.58 1.29
N LYS A 124 0.92 -11.60 0.43
CA LYS A 124 -0.35 -12.03 -0.14
C LYS A 124 -1.30 -12.52 0.93
N SER A 125 -0.83 -13.37 1.85
CA SER A 125 -1.64 -13.85 2.97
C SER A 125 -2.10 -12.69 3.87
N LEU A 126 -1.20 -11.74 4.14
CA LEU A 126 -1.52 -10.57 4.94
C LEU A 126 -2.60 -9.70 4.28
N VAL A 127 -2.47 -9.42 2.98
CA VAL A 127 -3.43 -8.59 2.24
C VAL A 127 -4.75 -9.33 2.01
N SER A 128 -4.74 -10.63 1.73
CA SER A 128 -5.96 -11.41 1.52
C SER A 128 -6.82 -11.53 2.77
N ASN A 129 -6.20 -11.50 3.95
CA ASN A 129 -6.89 -11.64 5.24
C ASN A 129 -7.42 -10.31 5.80
N ILE A 130 -7.29 -9.21 5.04
CA ILE A 130 -7.89 -7.93 5.42
C ILE A 130 -9.42 -8.06 5.28
N ASN A 131 -10.11 -7.95 6.41
CA ASN A 131 -11.57 -7.99 6.47
C ASN A 131 -12.16 -6.59 6.46
N PHE A 132 -13.12 -6.37 5.57
CA PHE A 132 -13.90 -5.14 5.45
C PHE A 132 -15.22 -5.32 6.17
N ILE A 133 -15.50 -4.44 7.13
CA ILE A 133 -16.73 -4.40 7.94
C ILE A 133 -17.60 -3.26 7.43
#